data_AF-A0A821XZN4-F1
#
_entry.id   AF-A0A821XZN4-F1
#
_cell.length_a   1.000
_cell.length_b   1.000
_cell.length_c   1.000
_cell.angle_alpha   90.00
_cell.angle_beta   90.00
_cell.angle_gamma   90.00
#
_symmetry.space_group_name_H-M   'P 1'
#
loop_
_entity.id
_entity.type
_entity.pdbx_description
1 polymer ?
#
loop_
_entity_poly.entity_id
_entity_poly.type
_entity_poly.pdbx_seq_one_letter_code
_entity_poly.pdbx_strand_id
1 'polypeptide(L)' 'FGDRLLGELKRIAPKEVKIKISAPRERLYSTWIGGSILASLDTFKKIWVTKREYDTEGAKVIHRKTF' A
#
# COMPACT_ATOMS: atom_id res chain seq x y z
N PHE A 1 -12.30 18.03 -8.50
CA PHE A 1 -12.26 17.19 -7.27
C PHE A 1 -11.05 17.52 -6.41
N GLY A 2 -9.82 17.44 -6.93
CA GLY A 2 -8.59 17.71 -6.16
C GLY A 2 -8.58 19.06 -5.44
N ASP A 3 -8.95 20.15 -6.13
CA ASP A 3 -8.94 21.49 -5.53
C ASP A 3 -9.99 21.66 -4.43
N ARG A 4 -11.19 21.10 -4.64
CA ARG A 4 -12.25 21.08 -3.62
C ARG A 4 -11.78 20.35 -2.36
N LEU A 5 -11.24 19.14 -2.52
CA LEU A 5 -10.73 18.34 -1.41
C LEU A 5 -9.58 19.05 -0.69
N LEU A 6 -8.66 19.67 -1.43
CA LEU A 6 -7.55 20.44 -0.85
C LEU A 6 -8.05 21.62 -0.02
N GLY A 7 -9.07 22.35 -0.52
CA GLY A 7 -9.68 23.46 0.20
C GLY A 7 -10.34 23.01 1.51
N GLU A 8 -11.09 21.91 1.48
CA GLU A 8 -11.72 21.32 2.66
C GLU A 8 -10.68 20.85 3.68
N LEU A 9 -9.62 20.17 3.24
CA LEU A 9 -8.55 19.70 4.11
C LEU A 9 -7.76 20.84 4.76
N LYS A 10 -7.46 21.91 4.02
CA LYS A 10 -6.76 23.10 4.55
C LYS A 10 -7.56 23.82 5.65
N ARG A 11 -8.90 23.72 5.62
CA ARG A 11 -9.75 24.33 6.66
C ARG A 11 -9.69 23.55 7.98
N ILE A 12 -9.43 22.24 7.92
CA ILE A 12 -9.44 21.34 9.08
C ILE A 12 -8.03 21.17 9.66
N ALA A 13 -7.01 21.18 8.82
CA ALA A 13 -5.64 20.96 9.24
C ALA A 13 -5.02 22.17 9.98
N PRO A 14 -4.05 21.95 10.88
CA PRO A 14 -3.22 23.03 11.44
C PRO A 14 -2.51 23.82 10.33
N LYS A 15 -2.34 25.13 10.54
CA LYS A 15 -1.87 26.07 9.50
C LYS A 15 -0.42 25.83 9.06
N GLU A 16 0.37 25.17 9.90
CA GLU A 16 1.78 24.86 9.70
C GLU A 16 1.97 23.64 8.78
N VAL A 17 0.90 22.89 8.49
CA VAL A 17 0.97 21.65 7.69
C VAL A 17 0.83 21.95 6.21
N LYS A 18 1.83 21.54 5.43
CA LYS A 18 1.78 21.62 3.96
C LYS A 18 1.09 20.38 3.37
N ILE A 19 -0.12 20.57 2.84
CA ILE A 19 -0.90 19.49 2.20
C ILE A 19 -0.61 19.43 0.70
N LYS A 20 -0.31 18.23 0.20
CA LYS A 20 -0.16 17.93 -1.24
C LYS A 20 -1.03 16.74 -1.61
N ILE A 21 -1.87 16.91 -2.64
CA ILE A 21 -2.67 15.82 -3.21
C ILE A 21 -2.00 15.35 -4.50
N SER A 22 -1.72 14.04 -4.61
CA SER A 22 -1.22 13.41 -5.83
C SER A 22 -2.30 12.53 -6.43
N ALA A 23 -2.62 12.75 -7.70
CA ALA A 23 -3.67 12.01 -8.39
C ALA A 23 -3.24 11.75 -9.86
N PRO A 24 -2.33 10.78 -10.10
CA PRO A 24 -1.87 10.43 -11.44
C PRO A 24 -3.04 9.98 -12.34
N ARG A 25 -2.88 10.10 -13.66
CA ARG A 25 -3.96 9.81 -14.63
C ARG A 25 -4.27 8.32 -14.69
N GLU A 26 -3.23 7.51 -14.66
CA GLU A 26 -3.19 6.05 -14.70
C GLU A 26 -3.51 5.38 -13.35
N ARG A 27 -4.08 6.13 -12.39
CA ARG A 27 -4.42 5.64 -11.04
C ARG A 27 -5.31 4.39 -11.01
N LEU A 28 -6.04 4.12 -12.09
CA LEU A 28 -6.77 2.87 -12.29
C LEU A 28 -5.87 1.63 -12.16
N TYR A 29 -4.61 1.76 -12.58
CA TYR A 29 -3.64 0.66 -12.59
C TYR A 29 -2.62 0.76 -11.44
N SER A 30 -2.64 1.82 -10.64
CA SER A 30 -1.63 2.04 -9.58
C SER A 30 -1.56 0.88 -8.59
N THR A 31 -2.69 0.26 -8.22
CA THR A 31 -2.70 -0.92 -7.33
C THR A 31 -1.98 -2.10 -7.96
N TRP A 32 -2.22 -2.37 -9.24
CA TRP A 32 -1.60 -3.49 -9.95
C TRP A 32 -0.10 -3.26 -10.17
N ILE A 33 0.27 -2.04 -10.56
CA ILE A 33 1.68 -1.62 -10.71
C ILE A 33 2.41 -1.69 -9.36
N GLY A 34 1.79 -1.23 -8.28
CA GLY A 34 2.37 -1.33 -6.93
C GLY A 34 2.59 -2.79 -6.53
N GLY A 35 1.61 -3.67 -6.79
CA GLY A 35 1.73 -5.10 -6.53
C GLY A 35 2.84 -5.78 -7.34
N SER A 36 2.99 -5.43 -8.63
CA SER A 36 4.04 -6.02 -9.48
C SER A 36 5.44 -5.55 -9.08
N ILE A 37 5.61 -4.28 -8.70
CA ILE A 37 6.85 -3.76 -8.12
C ILE A 37 7.16 -4.51 -6.82
N LEU A 38 6.19 -4.60 -5.90
CA LEU A 38 6.36 -5.24 -4.60
C LEU A 38 6.77 -6.71 -4.74
N ALA A 39 6.09 -7.46 -5.63
CA ALA A 39 6.39 -8.86 -5.91
C ALA A 39 7.81 -9.09 -6.46
N SER A 40 8.37 -8.07 -7.11
CA SER A 40 9.70 -8.12 -7.73
C SER A 40 10.85 -7.80 -6.75
N LEU A 41 10.55 -7.32 -5.54
CA LEU A 41 11.59 -6.99 -4.56
C LEU A 41 12.17 -8.25 -3.91
N ASP A 42 13.50 -8.29 -3.72
CA ASP A 42 14.13 -9.38 -2.96
C ASP A 42 13.67 -9.44 -1.50
N THR A 43 13.32 -8.30 -0.92
CA THR A 43 12.75 -8.23 0.43
C THR A 43 11.39 -8.91 0.52
N PHE A 44 10.61 -8.93 -0.56
CA PHE A 44 9.31 -9.59 -0.61
C PHE A 44 9.44 -11.12 -0.50
N LYS A 45 10.56 -11.70 -0.98
CA LYS A 45 10.83 -13.14 -0.82
C LYS A 45 10.87 -13.59 0.64
N LYS A 46 11.24 -12.70 1.57
CA LYS A 46 11.32 -13.02 3.01
C LYS A 46 9.96 -13.31 3.64
N ILE A 47 8.90 -12.77 3.05
CA ILE A 47 7.52 -12.93 3.53
C ILE A 47 6.70 -13.87 2.65
N TRP A 48 7.34 -14.60 1.73
CA TRP A 48 6.66 -15.68 1.02
C TRP A 48 6.25 -16.78 1.98
N VAL A 49 5.04 -17.27 1.77
CA VAL A 49 4.53 -18.47 2.43
C VAL A 49 4.66 -19.62 1.43
N THR A 50 5.53 -20.57 1.73
CA THR A 50 5.65 -21.78 0.93
C THR A 50 4.48 -22.72 1.23
N LYS A 51 4.19 -23.64 0.30
CA LYS A 51 3.18 -24.68 0.50
C LYS A 51 3.43 -25.46 1.80
N ARG A 52 4.68 -25.86 2.05
CA ARG A 52 5.07 -26.63 3.25
C ARG A 52 4.77 -25.88 4.55
N GLU A 53 5.07 -24.59 4.59
CA GLU A 53 4.80 -23.75 5.77
C GLU A 53 3.30 -23.64 6.02
N TYR A 54 2.52 -23.44 4.96
CA TYR A 54 1.06 -23.41 5.06
C TYR A 54 0.48 -24.75 5.52
N ASP A 55 0.94 -25.87 4.98
CA ASP A 55 0.46 -27.21 5.37
C ASP A 55 0.80 -27.54 6.83
N THR A 56 1.90 -27.00 7.37
CA THR A 56 2.36 -27.26 8.75
C THR A 56 1.70 -26.35 9.79
N GLU A 57 1.55 -25.06 9.47
CA GLU A 57 1.10 -24.04 10.43
C GLU A 57 -0.34 -23.56 10.18
N GLY A 58 -0.93 -23.98 9.06
CA GLY A 58 -2.22 -23.50 8.59
C GLY A 58 -2.21 -22.00 8.28
N ALA A 59 -3.40 -21.40 8.31
CA ALA A 59 -3.57 -19.97 8.02
C ALA A 59 -2.79 -19.02 8.95
N LYS A 60 -2.33 -19.49 10.13
CA LYS A 60 -1.60 -18.67 11.11
C LYS A 60 -0.27 -18.13 10.55
N VAL A 61 0.35 -18.84 9.61
CA VAL A 61 1.62 -18.40 9.00
C VAL A 61 1.48 -17.08 8.25
N ILE A 62 0.29 -16.78 7.70
CA ILE A 62 0.03 -15.53 6.96
C ILE A 62 0.21 -14.32 7.87
N HIS A 63 -0.27 -14.40 9.12
CA HIS A 63 -0.14 -13.31 10.09
C HIS A 63 1.30 -13.14 10.60
N ARG A 64 2.14 -14.18 10.51
CA ARG A 64 3.56 -14.10 10.87
C ARG A 64 4.42 -13.52 9.75
N LYS A 65 4.01 -13.73 8.49
CA LYS A 65 4.71 -13.28 7.28
C LYS A 65 3.91 -12.21 6.54
N THR A 66 3.51 -11.17 7.26
CA THR A 66 2.87 -9.98 6.71
C THR A 66 3.85 -8.81 6.66
N PHE A 67 3.52 -7.79 5.85
CA PHE A 67 4.11 -6.45 5.94
C PHE A 67 3.79 -5.77 7.27
#